data_AF-A0A968Z1C7-F1
#
_entry.id   AF-A0A968Z1C7-F1
#
_cell.length_a   1.000
_cell.length_b   1.000
_cell.length_c   1.000
_cell.angle_alpha   90.00
_cell.angle_beta   90.00
_cell.angle_gamma   90.00
#
_symmetry.space_group_name_H-M   'P 1'
#
loop_
_entity.id
_entity.type
_entity.pdbx_description
1 polymer ?
#
loop_
_entity_poly.entity_id
_entity_poly.type
_entity_poly.pdbx_seq_one_letter_code
_entity_poly.pdbx_strand_id
1 'polypeptide(L)'
;MQAAVDEILAATWAESGLAQNQIALTWLIYDPPVMVNTGGAISPDTFWQYQPRGVAYRGVELIYPASVVKLFYLVAAHEWLEQGMIAT
;
A
#
# COMPACT_ATOMS: atom_id res chain seq x y z
N MET A 1 -8.33 -7.34 -13.31
CA MET A 1 -7.97 -6.26 -12.37
C MET A 1 -8.33 -4.91 -12.96
N GLN A 2 -7.84 -4.55 -14.15
CA GLN A 2 -8.15 -3.25 -14.77
C GLN A 2 -9.66 -3.00 -14.91
N ALA A 3 -10.41 -3.91 -15.55
CA ALA A 3 -11.85 -3.75 -15.72
C ALA A 3 -12.63 -3.56 -14.39
N ALA A 4 -12.21 -4.25 -13.32
CA ALA A 4 -12.82 -4.09 -12.00
C ALA A 4 -12.48 -2.72 -11.37
N VAL A 5 -11.25 -2.23 -11.56
CA VAL A 5 -10.86 -0.87 -11.15
C VAL A 5 -11.67 0.16 -11.91
N ASP A 6 -11.84 -0.01 -13.22
CA ASP A 6 -12.61 0.91 -14.05
C ASP A 6 -14.08 0.95 -13.62
N GLU A 7 -14.67 -0.21 -13.29
CA GLU A 7 -16.03 -0.32 -12.75
C GLU A 7 -16.17 0.38 -11.39
N ILE A 8 -15.22 0.14 -10.46
CA ILE A 8 -15.21 0.78 -9.15
C ILE A 8 -15.08 2.30 -9.28
N LEU A 9 -14.19 2.78 -10.13
CA LEU A 9 -14.01 4.21 -10.36
C LEU A 9 -15.28 4.83 -10.96
N ALA A 10 -15.89 4.18 -11.95
CA ALA A 10 -17.15 4.62 -12.55
C ALA A 10 -18.28 4.72 -11.51
N ALA A 11 -18.44 3.69 -10.67
CA ALA A 11 -19.42 3.71 -9.59
C ALA A 11 -19.13 4.80 -8.55
N THR A 12 -17.86 4.94 -8.14
CA THR A 12 -17.45 5.95 -7.15
C THR A 12 -17.71 7.36 -7.65
N TRP A 13 -17.46 7.65 -8.93
CA TRP A 13 -17.76 8.97 -9.51
C TRP A 13 -19.26 9.23 -9.58
N ALA A 14 -20.06 8.23 -9.97
CA ALA A 14 -21.50 8.35 -10.04
C ALA A 14 -22.14 8.65 -8.68
N GLU A 15 -21.58 8.11 -7.59
CA GLU A 15 -22.12 8.29 -6.24
C GLU A 15 -21.56 9.51 -5.49
N SER A 16 -20.29 9.85 -5.68
CA SER A 16 -19.61 10.85 -4.84
C SER A 16 -19.67 12.28 -5.38
N GLY A 17 -19.87 12.47 -6.69
CA GLY A 17 -19.76 13.77 -7.35
C GLY A 17 -18.33 14.35 -7.37
N LEU A 18 -17.33 13.58 -6.95
CA LEU A 18 -15.92 13.98 -7.01
C LEU A 18 -15.44 14.05 -8.46
N ALA A 19 -14.61 15.04 -8.76
CA ALA A 19 -13.92 15.09 -10.04
C ALA A 19 -12.88 13.96 -10.16
N GLN A 20 -12.57 13.56 -11.38
CA GLN A 20 -11.63 12.47 -11.67
C GLN A 20 -10.25 12.66 -11.02
N ASN A 21 -9.76 13.89 -10.95
CA ASN A 21 -8.50 14.25 -10.30
C ASN A 21 -8.56 14.36 -8.76
N GLN A 22 -9.72 14.11 -8.16
CA GLN A 22 -9.90 14.08 -6.70
C GLN A 22 -9.91 12.64 -6.14
N ILE A 23 -9.82 11.64 -7.01
CA ILE A 23 -9.74 10.22 -6.63
C ILE A 23 -8.45 9.63 -7.17
N ALA A 24 -7.81 8.79 -6.37
CA ALA A 24 -6.77 7.88 -6.83
C ALA A 24 -7.01 6.51 -6.23
N LEU A 25 -6.61 5.46 -6.94
CA LEU A 25 -6.80 4.09 -6.50
C LEU A 25 -5.54 3.31 -6.78
N THR A 26 -5.08 2.56 -5.79
CA THR A 26 -4.01 1.58 -5.94
C THR A 26 -4.51 0.25 -5.42
N TRP A 27 -4.62 -0.74 -6.30
CA TRP A 27 -4.92 -2.13 -5.95
C TRP A 27 -3.63 -2.94 -5.98
N LEU A 28 -3.26 -3.52 -4.84
CA LEU A 28 -2.12 -4.43 -4.71
C LEU A 28 -2.60 -5.85 -4.40
N ILE A 29 -1.97 -6.84 -5.01
CA ILE A 29 -2.16 -8.26 -4.75
C ILE A 29 -0.80 -8.87 -4.38
N TYR A 30 -0.75 -9.48 -3.20
CA TYR A 30 0.40 -10.23 -2.72
C TYR A 30 0.14 -11.72 -2.93
N ASP A 31 0.74 -12.29 -3.97
CA ASP A 31 0.68 -13.73 -4.21
C ASP A 31 1.62 -14.44 -3.21
N PRO A 32 1.21 -15.56 -2.60
CA PRO A 32 2.11 -16.38 -1.80
C PRO A 32 3.23 -17.00 -2.67
N PRO A 33 4.48 -17.09 -2.16
CA PRO A 33 4.92 -16.59 -0.87
C PRO A 33 5.06 -15.06 -0.87
N VAL A 34 4.56 -14.42 0.19
CA VAL A 34 4.73 -12.97 0.37
C VAL A 34 6.18 -12.69 0.70
N MET A 35 6.87 -11.99 -0.19
CA MET A 35 8.26 -11.59 0.03
C MET A 35 8.34 -10.57 1.16
N VAL A 36 9.04 -10.92 2.23
CA VAL A 36 9.33 -10.06 3.38
C VAL A 36 10.84 -9.96 3.57
N ASN A 37 11.34 -8.79 3.97
CA ASN A 37 12.75 -8.59 4.32
C ASN A 37 12.92 -8.50 5.85
N THR A 38 12.29 -9.41 6.57
CA THR A 38 12.52 -9.55 8.02
C THR A 38 13.83 -10.33 8.22
N GLY A 39 14.73 -9.80 9.04
CA GLY A 39 16.00 -10.46 9.38
C GLY A 39 17.10 -10.42 8.32
N GLY A 40 16.97 -9.61 7.27
CA GLY A 40 18.03 -9.42 6.26
C GLY A 40 18.27 -10.61 5.34
N ALA A 41 17.28 -11.52 5.23
CA ALA A 41 17.38 -12.74 4.41
C ALA A 41 17.57 -12.44 2.90
N ILE A 42 17.19 -11.25 2.44
CA ILE A 42 17.40 -10.75 1.09
C ILE A 42 17.96 -9.32 1.14
N SER A 43 18.85 -8.98 0.21
CA SER A 43 19.38 -7.61 0.14
C SER A 43 18.25 -6.62 -0.19
N PRO A 44 18.36 -5.34 0.23
CA PRO A 44 17.40 -4.31 -0.14
C PRO A 44 17.19 -4.22 -1.66
N ASP A 45 18.27 -4.28 -2.43
CA ASP A 45 18.19 -4.24 -3.91
C ASP A 45 17.38 -5.40 -4.47
N THR A 46 17.58 -6.61 -3.95
CA THR A 46 16.83 -7.80 -4.35
C THR A 46 15.36 -7.70 -3.91
N PHE A 47 15.09 -7.19 -2.71
CA PHE A 47 13.71 -6.99 -2.23
C PHE A 47 12.91 -6.07 -3.16
N TRP A 48 13.49 -4.94 -3.59
CA TRP A 48 12.78 -3.97 -4.44
C TRP A 48 12.52 -4.45 -5.87
N GLN A 49 13.15 -5.54 -6.32
CA GLN A 49 12.83 -6.19 -7.59
C GLN A 49 11.50 -6.96 -7.54
N TYR A 50 11.04 -7.36 -6.34
CA TYR A 50 9.75 -8.02 -6.17
C TYR A 50 8.63 -6.97 -6.12
N GLN A 51 8.03 -6.70 -7.27
CA GLN A 51 6.87 -5.81 -7.37
C GLN A 51 5.58 -6.62 -7.21
N PRO A 52 4.71 -6.30 -6.22
CA PRO A 52 3.42 -6.94 -6.12
C PRO A 52 2.59 -6.66 -7.37
N ARG A 53 1.79 -7.64 -7.81
CA ARG A 53 0.88 -7.42 -8.95
C ARG A 53 -0.17 -6.42 -8.54
N GLY A 54 -0.59 -5.57 -9.48
CA GLY A 54 -1.57 -4.56 -9.17
C GLY A 54 -2.02 -3.73 -10.35
N VAL A 55 -2.90 -2.78 -10.06
CA VAL A 55 -3.37 -1.74 -10.96
C VAL A 55 -3.44 -0.44 -10.18
N ALA A 56 -3.07 0.67 -10.82
CA ALA A 56 -3.22 1.99 -10.23
C ALA A 56 -3.92 2.95 -11.20
N TYR A 57 -4.82 3.77 -10.65
CA TYR A 57 -5.36 4.96 -11.29
C TYR A 57 -4.73 6.18 -10.61
N ARG A 58 -4.06 7.02 -11.41
CA ARG A 58 -3.26 8.17 -10.94
C ARG A 58 -2.10 7.79 -9.99
N GLY A 59 -1.56 6.58 -10.15
CA GLY A 59 -0.42 6.11 -9.35
C GLY A 59 0.92 6.80 -9.64
N VAL A 60 0.99 7.63 -10.68
CA VAL A 60 2.19 8.43 -11.02
C VAL A 60 2.25 9.77 -10.28
N GLU A 61 1.15 10.17 -9.64
CA GLU A 61 1.06 11.43 -8.91
C GLU A 61 1.46 11.22 -7.45
N LEU A 62 2.25 12.15 -6.90
CA LEU A 62 2.55 12.16 -5.48
C LEU A 62 1.33 12.68 -4.72
N ILE A 63 0.67 11.79 -3.98
CA ILE A 63 -0.51 12.11 -3.17
C ILE A 63 -0.09 12.13 -1.71
N TYR A 64 -0.51 13.17 -0.98
CA TYR A 64 -0.29 13.24 0.46
C TYR A 64 -0.94 12.03 1.14
N PRO A 65 -0.16 11.14 1.78
CA PRO A 65 -0.66 9.84 2.24
C PRO A 65 -1.52 9.93 3.51
N ALA A 66 -1.69 11.14 4.07
CA ALA A 66 -2.44 11.39 5.31
C ALA A 66 -2.09 10.36 6.40
N SER A 67 -3.09 9.63 6.91
CA SER A 67 -2.90 8.68 8.02
C SER A 67 -2.19 7.38 7.62
N VAL A 68 -1.89 7.11 6.35
CA VAL A 68 -1.18 5.89 5.93
C VAL A 68 0.21 5.79 6.56
N VAL A 69 0.87 6.93 6.82
CA VAL A 69 2.17 6.95 7.52
C VAL A 69 2.12 6.28 8.90
N LYS A 70 0.95 6.28 9.56
CA LYS A 70 0.76 5.68 10.88
C LYS A 70 0.92 4.15 10.86
N LEU A 71 0.71 3.50 9.71
CA LEU A 71 0.91 2.06 9.59
C LEU A 71 2.38 1.68 9.72
N PHE A 72 3.30 2.50 9.21
CA PHE A 72 4.74 2.28 9.39
C PHE A 72 5.15 2.43 10.84
N TYR A 73 4.64 3.46 11.52
CA TYR A 73 4.86 3.63 12.95
C TYR A 73 4.23 2.50 13.78
N LEU A 74 3.08 1.95 13.34
CA LEU A 74 2.44 0.82 14.00
C LEU A 74 3.30 -0.45 13.90
N VAL A 75 3.89 -0.73 12.73
CA VAL A 75 4.84 -1.86 12.56
C VAL A 75 6.06 -1.67 13.45
N ALA A 76 6.66 -0.48 13.48
CA ALA A 76 7.79 -0.19 14.35
C ALA A 76 7.43 -0.33 15.84
N ALA A 77 6.28 0.21 16.25
CA ALA A 77 5.80 0.11 17.63
C ALA A 77 5.54 -1.35 18.04
N HIS A 78 4.99 -2.18 17.13
CA HIS A 78 4.80 -3.60 17.36
C HIS A 78 6.14 -4.30 17.62
N GLU A 79 7.13 -4.10 16.76
CA GLU A 79 8.48 -4.66 16.94
C GLU A 79 9.10 -4.20 18.28
N TRP A 80 8.93 -2.93 18.63
CA TRP A 80 9.49 -2.38 19.87
C TRP A 80 8.82 -2.95 21.13
N LEU A 81 7.52 -3.25 21.06
CA LEU A 81 6.81 -3.96 22.12
C LEU A 81 7.33 -5.39 22.25
N GLU A 82 7.49 -6.11 21.14
CA GLU A 82 8.03 -7.49 21.15
C GLU A 82 9.45 -7.56 21.72
N GLN A 83 10.26 -6.52 21.48
CA GLN A 83 11.63 -6.43 22.02
C GLN A 83 11.70 -5.79 23.42
N GLY A 84 10.58 -5.37 24.01
CA GLY A 84 10.56 -4.72 25.33
C GLY A 84 11.24 -3.34 25.37
N MET A 85 11.36 -2.67 24.23
CA MET A 85 11.96 -1.32 24.14
C MET A 85 11.00 -0.21 24.57
N ILE A 86 9.69 -0.50 24.58
CA ILE A 86 8.65 0.39 25.10
C ILE A 86 7.70 -0.39 26.02
N ALA A 87 7.16 0.28 27.03
CA ALA A 87 6.24 -0.32 28.00
C ALA A 87 4.79 -0.31 27.49
N THR A 88 4.02 -1.33 27.86
CA THR A 88 2.55 -1.39 27.73
C THR A 88 1.83 -0.62 28.83
#